data_AF-A0AAE1XA82-F1
#
_entry.id   AF-A0AAE1XA82-F1
#
_cell.length_a   1.000
_cell.length_b   1.000
_cell.length_c   1.000
_cell.angle_alpha   90.00
_cell.angle_beta   90.00
_cell.angle_gamma   90.00
#
_symmetry.space_group_name_H-M   'P 1'
#
loop_
_entity.id
_entity.type
_entity.pdbx_description
1 polymer ?
#
loop_
_entity_poly.entity_id
_entity_poly.type
_entity_poly.pdbx_seq_one_letter_code
_entity_poly.pdbx_strand_id
1 'polypeptide(L)'
;MCLISDRHDGLIKAVREGPDFVSPHGVHRYCLRHVCSNFNSNFKKVVLKDLCWQAGSEYQVRKFNLIMEEIKKQDVKAFAYLDQINKEKWTASHDSGWRCGILTTNMSECINGVLKGARRLPSEDYWDDPNFQLVHDPTIRTVTRPGRNQTTRIHNEMD
;
A
#
# COMPACT_ATOMS: atom_id res chain seq x y z
N MET A 1 -16.18 -3.64 -3.13
CA MET A 1 -14.78 -4.14 -3.23
C MET A 1 -13.80 -2.99 -2.99
N CYS A 2 -12.61 -3.22 -2.41
CA CYS A 2 -11.59 -2.18 -2.23
C CYS A 2 -10.29 -2.57 -2.96
N LEU A 3 -9.91 -1.79 -3.96
CA LEU A 3 -8.62 -1.93 -4.62
C LEU A 3 -7.63 -0.97 -3.96
N ILE A 4 -6.53 -1.52 -3.45
CA ILE A 4 -5.41 -0.73 -2.94
C ILE A 4 -4.26 -0.88 -3.92
N SER A 5 -3.68 0.22 -4.39
CA SER A 5 -2.55 0.19 -5.32
C SER A 5 -1.73 1.49 -5.28
N ASP A 6 -0.71 1.57 -6.13
CA ASP A 6 0.09 2.79 -6.33
C ASP A 6 -0.74 3.92 -6.99
N ARG A 7 -0.23 5.14 -6.91
CA ARG A 7 -0.80 6.39 -7.43
C ARG A 7 -0.37 6.68 -8.88
N HIS A 8 -0.03 5.65 -9.66
CA HIS A 8 0.44 5.82 -11.03
C HIS A 8 -0.71 6.19 -11.98
N ASP A 9 -0.50 7.17 -12.86
CA ASP A 9 -1.57 7.78 -13.67
C ASP A 9 -2.29 6.78 -14.58
N GLY A 10 -1.55 5.84 -15.18
CA GLY A 10 -2.15 4.78 -16.01
C GLY A 10 -3.15 3.92 -15.24
N LEU A 11 -2.86 3.60 -13.97
CA LEU A 11 -3.75 2.82 -13.13
C LEU A 11 -4.95 3.64 -12.67
N ILE A 12 -4.74 4.90 -12.28
CA ILE A 12 -5.84 5.80 -11.88
C ILE A 12 -6.83 5.97 -13.01
N LYS A 13 -6.33 6.09 -14.25
CA LYS A 13 -7.15 6.17 -15.46
C LYS A 13 -7.94 4.87 -15.67
N ALA A 14 -7.28 3.73 -15.64
CA ALA A 14 -7.93 2.42 -15.82
C ALA A 14 -9.02 2.15 -14.77
N VAL A 15 -8.76 2.49 -13.51
CA VAL A 15 -9.74 2.35 -12.41
C VAL A 15 -10.93 3.29 -12.60
N ARG A 16 -10.70 4.51 -13.10
CA ARG A 16 -11.78 5.48 -13.36
C ARG A 16 -12.68 5.05 -14.52
N GLU A 17 -12.09 4.45 -15.54
CA GLU A 17 -12.79 4.00 -16.76
C GLU A 17 -13.44 2.62 -16.58
N GLY A 18 -13.01 1.84 -15.58
CA GLY A 18 -13.57 0.52 -15.27
C GLY A 18 -14.89 0.60 -14.50
N PRO A 19 -15.95 -0.10 -14.93
CA PRO A 19 -17.27 -0.03 -14.30
C PRO A 19 -17.31 -0.58 -12.86
N ASP A 20 -16.37 -1.48 -12.51
CA ASP A 20 -16.38 -2.21 -11.23
C ASP A 20 -15.83 -1.41 -10.03
N PHE A 21 -15.16 -0.28 -10.28
CA PHE A 21 -14.51 0.54 -9.24
C PHE A 21 -15.14 1.93 -9.06
N VAL A 22 -16.39 2.05 -9.49
CA VAL A 22 -17.22 3.23 -9.25
C VAL A 22 -18.14 2.95 -8.06
N SER A 23 -18.28 3.93 -7.16
CA SER A 23 -19.23 3.85 -6.04
C SER A 23 -20.65 3.61 -6.58
N PRO A 24 -21.42 2.66 -6.04
CA PRO A 24 -21.24 1.97 -4.75
C PRO A 24 -20.49 0.61 -4.81
N HIS A 25 -20.10 0.13 -5.98
CA HIS A 25 -19.67 -1.26 -6.18
C HIS A 25 -18.20 -1.50 -5.80
N GLY A 26 -17.36 -0.49 -5.98
CA GLY A 26 -15.96 -0.55 -5.61
C GLY A 26 -15.35 0.80 -5.30
N VAL A 27 -14.30 0.78 -4.49
CA VAL A 27 -13.49 1.97 -4.22
C VAL A 27 -12.02 1.70 -4.50
N HIS A 28 -11.34 2.77 -4.89
CA HIS A 28 -9.89 2.77 -5.05
C HIS A 28 -9.21 3.58 -3.97
N ARG A 29 -8.18 2.99 -3.38
CA ARG A 29 -7.37 3.54 -2.30
C ARG A 29 -5.90 3.45 -2.68
N TYR A 30 -5.14 4.42 -2.20
CA TYR A 30 -3.70 4.45 -2.37
C TYR A 30 -3.05 3.64 -1.24
N CYS A 31 -2.09 2.83 -1.64
CA CYS A 31 -1.18 2.15 -0.74
C CYS A 31 -0.39 3.17 0.07
N LEU A 32 -0.48 3.11 1.40
CA LEU A 32 0.17 4.07 2.28
C LEU A 32 1.70 4.06 2.12
N ARG A 33 2.29 2.88 1.92
CA ARG A 33 3.73 2.73 1.67
C ARG A 33 4.17 3.55 0.44
N HIS A 34 3.42 3.49 -0.64
CA HIS A 34 3.70 4.25 -1.87
C HIS A 34 3.48 5.76 -1.65
N VAL A 35 2.43 6.16 -0.91
CA VAL A 35 2.22 7.56 -0.54
C VAL A 35 3.41 8.11 0.23
N CYS A 36 3.88 7.40 1.27
CA CYS A 36 5.06 7.78 2.04
C CYS A 36 6.34 7.79 1.21
N SER A 37 6.52 6.84 0.28
CA SER A 37 7.67 6.79 -0.63
C SER A 37 7.71 7.99 -1.58
N ASN A 38 6.57 8.32 -2.20
CA ASN A 38 6.44 9.46 -3.11
C ASN A 38 6.62 10.78 -2.36
N PHE A 39 6.07 10.88 -1.15
CA PHE A 39 6.29 12.00 -0.26
C PHE A 39 7.78 12.16 0.09
N ASN A 40 8.45 11.10 0.53
CA ASN A 40 9.87 11.16 0.90
C ASN A 40 10.79 11.47 -0.30
N SER A 41 10.39 11.12 -1.52
CA SER A 41 11.15 11.48 -2.73
C SER A 41 11.22 13.00 -2.95
N ASN A 42 10.21 13.75 -2.50
CA ASN A 42 10.15 15.20 -2.61
C ASN A 42 10.85 15.92 -1.44
N PHE A 43 10.69 15.41 -0.20
CA PHE A 43 11.14 16.12 1.00
C PHE A 43 12.42 15.57 1.63
N LYS A 44 12.75 14.29 1.40
CA LYS A 44 13.98 13.61 1.84
C LYS A 44 14.31 13.79 3.33
N LYS A 45 13.29 13.82 4.18
CA LYS A 45 13.41 13.98 5.64
C LYS A 45 12.75 12.79 6.33
N VAL A 46 13.54 12.02 7.09
CA VAL A 46 13.08 10.81 7.80
C VAL A 46 11.93 11.15 8.74
N VAL A 47 12.06 12.20 9.55
CA VAL A 47 11.01 12.65 10.48
C VAL A 47 9.68 12.93 9.78
N LEU A 48 9.70 13.62 8.63
CA LEU A 48 8.48 13.89 7.88
C LEU A 48 7.88 12.62 7.28
N LYS A 49 8.71 11.68 6.82
CA LYS A 49 8.25 10.39 6.30
C LYS A 49 7.53 9.59 7.41
N ASP A 50 8.07 9.60 8.62
CA ASP A 50 7.48 8.90 9.76
C ASP A 50 6.16 9.55 10.18
N LEU A 51 6.10 10.88 10.22
CA LEU A 51 4.85 11.61 10.47
C LEU A 51 3.81 11.34 9.36
N CYS A 52 4.22 11.25 8.10
CA CYS A 52 3.33 10.88 6.99
C CYS A 52 2.75 9.48 7.18
N TRP A 53 3.56 8.51 7.61
CA TRP A 53 3.07 7.16 7.93
C TRP A 53 2.10 7.16 9.11
N GLN A 54 2.44 7.89 10.18
CA GLN A 54 1.57 8.03 11.36
C GLN A 54 0.22 8.66 10.96
N ALA A 55 0.22 9.73 10.18
CA ALA A 55 -1.01 10.36 9.70
C ALA A 55 -1.86 9.38 8.88
N GLY A 56 -1.26 8.71 7.90
CA GLY A 56 -2.02 7.81 7.02
C GLY A 56 -2.55 6.55 7.70
N SER A 57 -1.87 6.06 8.74
CA SER A 57 -2.24 4.86 9.50
C SER A 57 -3.19 5.11 10.66
N GLU A 58 -3.43 6.38 11.02
CA GLU A 58 -4.26 6.74 12.16
C GLU A 58 -5.76 6.60 11.85
N TYR A 59 -6.51 5.99 12.77
CA TYR A 59 -7.95 5.76 12.65
C TYR A 59 -8.79 6.88 13.26
N GLN A 60 -8.23 7.65 14.19
CA GLN A 60 -8.94 8.76 14.82
C GLN A 60 -8.68 10.08 14.09
N VAL A 61 -9.72 10.70 13.54
CA VAL A 61 -9.64 12.01 12.87
C VAL A 61 -8.94 13.06 13.75
N ARG A 62 -9.21 13.08 15.06
CA ARG A 62 -8.56 13.99 16.01
C ARG A 62 -7.04 13.82 16.02
N LYS A 63 -6.54 12.58 16.09
CA LYS A 63 -5.10 12.29 16.11
C LYS A 63 -4.46 12.55 14.76
N PHE A 64 -5.15 12.20 13.66
CA PHE A 64 -4.73 12.56 12.31
C PHE A 64 -4.49 14.07 12.19
N ASN A 65 -5.44 14.90 12.62
CA ASN A 65 -5.32 16.36 12.56
C ASN A 65 -4.13 16.87 13.38
N LEU A 66 -3.88 16.30 14.57
CA LEU A 66 -2.71 16.65 15.38
C LEU A 66 -1.39 16.36 14.66
N ILE A 67 -1.30 15.21 13.98
CA ILE A 67 -0.09 14.83 13.23
C ILE A 67 0.07 15.73 12.00
N MET A 68 -1.01 16.05 11.29
CA MET A 68 -0.96 16.98 10.15
C MET A 68 -0.51 18.39 10.56
N GLU A 69 -0.95 18.89 11.72
CA GLU A 69 -0.45 20.16 12.27
C GLU A 69 1.03 20.07 12.65
N GLU A 70 1.50 18.93 13.16
CA GLU A 70 2.93 18.73 13.41
C GLU A 70 3.76 18.73 12.12
N ILE A 71 3.29 18.07 11.06
CA ILE A 71 3.92 18.14 9.73
C ILE A 71 3.99 19.59 9.25
N LYS A 72 2.91 20.36 9.43
CA LYS A 72 2.83 21.78 9.03
C LYS A 72 3.84 22.66 9.78
N LYS A 73 4.04 22.43 11.08
CA LYS A 73 5.06 23.13 11.88
C LYS A 73 6.47 22.85 11.37
N GLN A 74 6.75 21.61 10.97
CA GLN A 74 8.07 21.23 10.45
C GLN A 74 8.31 21.73 9.03
N ASP A 75 7.31 21.64 8.16
CA ASP A 75 7.41 22.05 6.77
C ASP A 75 6.03 22.31 6.14
N VAL A 76 5.71 23.58 5.90
CA VAL A 76 4.44 24.00 5.33
C VAL A 76 4.22 23.43 3.92
N LYS A 77 5.30 23.22 3.14
CA LYS A 77 5.18 22.63 1.79
C LYS A 77 4.85 21.14 1.87
N ALA A 78 5.39 20.45 2.88
CA ALA A 78 5.07 19.05 3.13
C ALA A 78 3.60 18.85 3.51
N PHE A 79 3.08 19.72 4.39
CA PHE A 79 1.65 19.75 4.70
C PHE A 79 0.80 19.98 3.45
N ALA A 80 1.13 21.01 2.66
CA ALA A 80 0.38 21.35 1.45
C ALA A 80 0.36 20.19 0.43
N TYR A 81 1.47 19.47 0.28
CA TYR A 81 1.55 18.30 -0.58
C TYR A 81 0.58 17.18 -0.14
N LEU A 82 0.52 16.88 1.17
CA LEU A 82 -0.36 15.83 1.69
C LEU A 82 -1.83 16.25 1.66
N ASP A 83 -2.13 17.52 1.91
CA ASP A 83 -3.50 18.04 1.92
C ASP A 83 -4.15 18.05 0.53
N GLN A 84 -3.34 18.12 -0.54
CA GLN A 84 -3.81 17.95 -1.93
C GLN A 84 -4.26 16.52 -2.25
N ILE A 85 -3.81 15.52 -1.50
CA ILE A 85 -4.22 14.12 -1.71
C ILE A 85 -5.57 13.92 -1.01
N ASN A 86 -6.59 13.48 -1.76
CA ASN A 86 -7.89 13.15 -1.17
C ASN A 86 -7.73 12.21 0.04
N LYS A 87 -8.12 12.69 1.23
CA LYS A 87 -7.92 12.03 2.52
C LYS A 87 -8.52 10.62 2.58
N GLU A 88 -9.69 10.41 1.96
CA GLU A 88 -10.31 9.08 1.88
C GLU A 88 -9.40 8.09 1.15
N LYS A 89 -8.66 8.57 0.14
CA LYS A 89 -7.78 7.74 -0.68
C LYS A 89 -6.47 7.36 -0.02
N TRP A 90 -6.01 7.98 1.06
CA TRP A 90 -4.71 7.60 1.66
C TRP A 90 -4.68 7.46 3.18
N THR A 91 -5.72 7.92 3.89
CA THR A 91 -5.78 7.86 5.35
C THR A 91 -6.76 6.80 5.82
N ALA A 92 -6.47 6.14 6.94
CA ALA A 92 -7.40 5.20 7.58
C ALA A 92 -8.59 5.91 8.24
N SER A 93 -8.34 7.05 8.89
CA SER A 93 -9.35 7.84 9.61
C SER A 93 -10.49 8.38 8.73
N HIS A 94 -10.26 8.61 7.44
CA HIS A 94 -11.26 9.10 6.49
C HIS A 94 -11.72 8.02 5.50
N ASP A 95 -11.32 6.76 5.71
CA ASP A 95 -11.55 5.69 4.73
C ASP A 95 -12.97 5.12 4.76
N SER A 96 -13.77 5.44 5.78
CA SER A 96 -15.08 4.81 6.06
C SER A 96 -15.02 3.28 6.20
N GLY A 97 -13.84 2.72 6.50
CA GLY A 97 -13.63 1.29 6.75
C GLY A 97 -13.48 0.41 5.50
N TRP A 98 -13.47 0.98 4.29
CA TRP A 98 -13.37 0.24 3.03
C TRP A 98 -12.12 -0.64 2.90
N ARG A 99 -11.01 -0.24 3.52
CA ARG A 99 -9.74 -0.98 3.53
C ARG A 99 -9.75 -2.20 4.43
N CYS A 100 -10.72 -2.35 5.33
CA CYS A 100 -10.76 -3.42 6.34
C CYS A 100 -9.41 -3.59 7.09
N GLY A 101 -8.74 -2.48 7.40
CA GLY A 101 -7.45 -2.46 8.08
C GLY A 101 -6.20 -2.67 7.20
N ILE A 102 -6.37 -2.92 5.90
CA ILE A 102 -5.26 -3.09 4.96
C ILE A 102 -4.73 -1.71 4.53
N LEU A 103 -3.51 -1.37 4.94
CA LEU A 103 -2.88 -0.09 4.59
C LEU A 103 -1.91 -0.20 3.41
N THR A 104 -1.38 -1.40 3.16
CA THR A 104 -0.33 -1.65 2.17
C THR A 104 -0.70 -2.80 1.25
N THR A 105 -0.02 -2.85 0.10
CA THR A 105 -0.30 -3.81 -0.97
C THR A 105 0.79 -4.87 -1.02
N ASN A 106 1.05 -5.51 0.12
CA ASN A 106 2.13 -6.49 0.26
C ASN A 106 2.08 -7.57 -0.83
N MET A 107 0.88 -8.05 -1.17
CA MET A 107 0.71 -9.13 -2.16
C MET A 107 0.98 -8.70 -3.60
N SER A 108 0.51 -7.53 -4.03
CA SER A 108 0.79 -7.06 -5.40
C SER A 108 2.25 -6.68 -5.58
N GLU A 109 2.95 -6.29 -4.50
CA GLU A 109 4.39 -6.00 -4.55
C GLU A 109 5.23 -7.27 -4.64
N CYS A 110 4.89 -8.34 -3.90
CA CYS A 110 5.48 -9.65 -4.10
C CYS A 110 5.31 -10.13 -5.55
N ILE A 111 4.09 -10.02 -6.09
CA ILE A 111 3.79 -10.37 -7.50
C ILE A 111 4.57 -9.48 -8.46
N ASN A 112 4.62 -8.16 -8.24
CA ASN A 112 5.41 -7.24 -9.06
C ASN A 112 6.92 -7.52 -8.99
N GLY A 113 7.42 -7.96 -7.84
CA GLY A 113 8.81 -8.40 -7.66
C GLY A 113 9.13 -9.62 -8.50
N VAL A 114 8.28 -10.65 -8.44
CA VAL A 114 8.37 -11.85 -9.28
C VAL A 114 8.29 -11.48 -10.77
N LEU A 115 7.31 -10.66 -11.17
CA LEU A 115 7.13 -10.22 -12.55
C LEU A 115 8.25 -9.29 -13.06
N LYS A 116 8.93 -8.54 -12.18
CA LYS A 116 10.15 -7.80 -12.54
C LYS A 116 11.34 -8.73 -12.78
N GLY A 117 11.41 -9.86 -12.08
CA GLY A 117 12.35 -10.95 -12.38
C GLY A 117 12.08 -11.58 -13.74
N ALA A 118 10.82 -11.91 -14.03
CA ALA A 118 10.40 -12.52 -15.29
C ALA A 118 10.62 -11.61 -16.51
N ARG A 119 10.48 -10.28 -16.36
CA ARG A 119 10.69 -9.29 -17.44
C ARG A 119 12.14 -9.17 -17.96
N ARG A 120 13.12 -9.84 -17.33
CA ARG A 120 14.50 -9.90 -17.83
C ARG A 120 14.75 -11.10 -18.74
N LEU A 121 13.73 -11.91 -19.01
CA LEU A 121 13.82 -13.09 -19.86
C LEU A 121 13.10 -12.80 -21.20
N PRO A 122 13.65 -13.24 -22.34
CA PRO A 122 12.95 -13.18 -23.62
C PRO A 122 11.61 -13.93 -23.53
N SER A 123 10.55 -13.37 -24.14
CA SER A 123 9.20 -13.92 -24.09
C SER A 123 9.05 -15.30 -24.75
N GLU A 124 9.99 -15.68 -25.61
CA GLU A 124 9.99 -16.97 -26.33
C GLU A 124 10.57 -18.12 -25.50
N ASP A 125 11.48 -17.86 -24.55
CA ASP A 125 12.13 -18.94 -23.78
C ASP A 125 11.25 -19.54 -22.67
N TYR A 126 10.16 -18.87 -22.29
CA TYR A 126 9.35 -19.26 -21.13
C TYR A 126 8.29 -20.31 -21.45
N TRP A 127 7.76 -20.31 -22.68
CA TRP A 127 6.69 -21.22 -23.09
C TRP A 127 7.21 -22.56 -23.61
N ASP A 128 8.48 -22.60 -24.00
CA ASP A 128 9.16 -23.78 -24.55
C ASP A 128 10.18 -24.41 -23.57
N ASP A 129 10.27 -23.95 -22.32
CA ASP A 129 11.16 -24.58 -21.33
C ASP A 129 10.59 -25.94 -20.85
N PRO A 130 11.23 -27.07 -21.22
CA PRO A 130 10.76 -28.40 -20.80
C PRO A 130 10.88 -28.64 -19.29
N ASN A 131 11.55 -27.75 -18.53
CA ASN A 131 11.66 -27.80 -17.08
C ASN A 131 10.71 -26.83 -16.36
N PHE A 132 9.91 -26.02 -17.08
CA PHE A 132 8.93 -25.15 -16.43
C PHE A 132 7.75 -25.96 -15.90
N GLN A 133 7.85 -26.40 -14.65
CA GLN A 133 6.75 -26.97 -13.90
C GLN A 133 6.08 -25.89 -13.04
N LEU A 134 4.80 -25.64 -13.28
CA LEU A 134 3.93 -25.03 -12.27
C LEU A 134 3.84 -26.00 -11.09
N VAL A 135 4.72 -25.82 -10.10
CA VAL A 135 4.67 -26.58 -8.85
C VAL A 135 3.45 -26.11 -8.07
N HIS A 136 2.31 -26.77 -8.29
CA HIS A 136 1.21 -26.71 -7.33
C HIS A 136 1.64 -27.54 -6.12
N ASP A 137 2.26 -26.90 -5.12
CA ASP A 137 2.66 -27.57 -3.89
C ASP A 137 1.40 -27.97 -3.08
N PRO A 138 1.02 -29.26 -3.05
CA PRO A 138 -0.17 -29.71 -2.33
C PRO A 138 0.07 -29.76 -0.81
N THR A 139 1.30 -29.49 -0.35
CA THR A 139 1.69 -29.55 1.07
C THR A 139 1.51 -28.22 1.81
N ILE A 140 1.23 -27.12 1.11
CA ILE A 140 0.73 -25.88 1.73
C ILE A 140 -0.73 -26.11 2.16
N ARG A 141 -0.89 -26.85 3.26
CA ARG A 141 -2.13 -26.84 4.02
C ARG A 141 -2.21 -25.47 4.72
N THR A 142 -3.35 -24.80 4.60
CA THR A 142 -3.71 -23.71 5.50
C THR A 142 -3.76 -24.27 6.92
N VAL A 143 -2.65 -24.12 7.66
CA VAL A 143 -2.57 -24.51 9.05
C VAL A 143 -3.30 -23.45 9.88
N THR A 144 -4.60 -23.65 10.11
CA THR A 144 -5.28 -23.00 11.24
C THR A 144 -4.89 -23.76 12.51
N ARG A 145 -3.97 -23.21 13.31
CA ARG A 145 -3.71 -23.71 14.66
C ARG A 145 -4.67 -23.04 15.65
N PRO A 146 -5.48 -23.80 16.42
CA PRO A 146 -6.30 -23.24 17.47
C PRO A 146 -5.44 -22.95 18.70
N GLY A 147 -5.58 -21.73 19.22
CA GLY A 147 -5.18 -21.35 20.58
C GLY A 147 -3.69 -21.38 20.89
N ARG A 148 -2.99 -20.26 20.67
CA ARG A 148 -1.98 -19.78 21.63
C ARG A 148 -1.75 -18.28 21.44
N ASN A 149 -1.99 -17.54 22.51
CA ASN A 149 -1.65 -16.12 22.64
C ASN A 149 -0.14 -15.95 22.46
N GLN A 150 0.30 -15.01 21.63
CA GLN A 150 1.56 -14.30 21.82
C GLN A 150 1.64 -13.02 21.00
N THR A 151 1.68 -11.90 21.72
CA THR A 151 2.50 -10.75 21.36
C THR A 151 3.89 -11.26 20.98
N THR A 152 4.32 -11.02 19.75
CA THR A 152 5.74 -10.92 19.39
C THR A 152 5.85 -9.90 18.28
N ARG A 153 6.21 -8.69 18.73
CA ARG A 153 6.76 -7.60 17.92
C ARG A 153 7.85 -8.20 17.04
N ILE A 154 7.62 -8.27 15.73
CA ILE A 154 8.70 -8.52 14.79
C ILE A 154 9.65 -7.35 14.94
N HIS A 155 10.84 -7.62 15.48
CA HIS A 155 11.95 -6.69 15.48
C HIS A 155 12.31 -6.50 14.01
N ASN A 156 11.95 -5.34 13.44
CA ASN A 156 12.55 -4.93 12.18
C ASN A 156 13.99 -4.55 12.53
N GLU A 157 14.94 -5.38 12.12
CA GLU A 157 16.31 -4.92 11.94
C GLU A 157 16.27 -3.86 10.83
N MET A 158 16.31 -2.60 11.25
CA MET A 158 17.06 -1.49 10.65
C MET A 158 16.61 -0.20 11.34
N ASP A 159 17.60 0.48 11.93
CA ASP A 159 17.58 1.90 12.25
C ASP A 159 17.03 2.77 11.10
#